data_AF-A0A9P7J6K3-F1
#
_entry.id   AF-A0A9P7J6K3-F1
#
_cell.length_a   1.000
_cell.length_b   1.000
_cell.length_c   1.000
_cell.angle_alpha   90.00
_cell.angle_beta   90.00
_cell.angle_gamma   90.00
#
_symmetry.space_group_name_H-M   'P 1'
#
loop_
_entity.id
_entity.type
_entity.pdbx_description
1 polymer ?
#
loop_
_entity_poly.entity_id
_entity_poly.type
_entity_poly.pdbx_seq_one_letter_code
_entity_poly.pdbx_strand_id
1 'polypeptide(L)'
;MPDAFLNTEQVETGSLEEADEISHLRQLLRPPSIPGFTDWGISPASSSPHDPTIQTKLAQFHALKQDSEHPKHFNDSLMSNRSFRNPHLYAKLVEFVDVDERTTNFSKDMWDPDDMRPEWFADSIAVLQKARSEQTASSQSKRTQINFTTSAKVPPHHPTHDKLAPRHSSRFHPYSRLR
;
A
#
# COMPACT_ATOMS: atom_id res chain seq x y z
N MET A 1 9.34 65.69 -14.77
CA MET A 1 8.44 65.82 -13.60
C MET A 1 7.02 65.94 -14.12
N PRO A 2 6.07 65.14 -13.62
CA PRO A 2 5.81 63.74 -13.98
C PRO A 2 4.38 63.59 -14.55
N ASP A 3 4.13 62.73 -15.55
CA ASP A 3 3.98 61.27 -15.56
C ASP A 3 2.76 60.73 -14.78
N ALA A 4 1.80 60.28 -15.59
CA ALA A 4 0.59 59.58 -15.19
C ALA A 4 0.90 58.16 -14.73
N PHE A 5 0.61 57.86 -13.46
CA PHE A 5 0.50 56.49 -12.96
C PHE A 5 -0.98 56.17 -12.78
N LEU A 6 -1.48 55.26 -13.61
CA LEU A 6 -2.75 54.59 -13.42
C LEU A 6 -2.60 53.56 -12.29
N ASN A 7 -3.56 53.59 -11.37
CA ASN A 7 -3.81 52.64 -10.29
C ASN A 7 -3.42 51.17 -10.58
N THR A 8 -2.60 50.61 -9.68
CA THR A 8 -2.80 49.26 -9.12
C THR A 8 -2.45 49.34 -7.63
N GLU A 9 -3.36 49.95 -6.87
CA GLU A 9 -3.39 49.85 -5.41
C GLU A 9 -4.44 48.78 -5.08
N GLN A 10 -4.00 47.53 -5.06
CA GLN A 10 -4.68 46.41 -4.40
C GLN A 10 -3.67 45.88 -3.37
N VAL A 11 -3.42 46.71 -2.36
CA VAL A 11 -2.63 46.38 -1.17
C VAL A 11 -3.53 45.59 -0.22
N GLU A 12 -3.29 44.29 -0.13
CA GLU A 12 -2.96 43.62 1.14
C GLU A 12 -3.93 43.83 2.34
N THR A 13 -5.25 43.82 2.12
CA THR A 13 -6.26 43.81 3.20
C THR A 13 -6.57 42.41 3.76
N GLY A 14 -5.82 41.36 3.39
CA GLY A 14 -6.10 39.97 3.78
C GLY A 14 -5.51 39.52 5.13
N SER A 15 -4.55 40.24 5.72
CA SER A 15 -3.66 39.60 6.70
C SER A 15 -4.21 39.37 8.13
N LEU A 16 -5.20 40.13 8.60
CA LEU A 16 -5.67 40.03 10.00
C LEU A 16 -6.94 39.18 10.14
N GLU A 17 -7.92 39.40 9.27
CA GLU A 17 -9.16 38.61 9.26
C GLU A 17 -8.88 37.14 8.90
N GLU A 18 -7.98 36.87 7.94
CA GLU A 18 -7.58 35.50 7.60
C GLU A 18 -6.86 34.80 8.76
N ALA A 19 -6.04 35.51 9.53
CA ALA A 19 -5.34 34.94 10.68
C ALA A 19 -6.32 34.56 11.79
N ASP A 20 -7.32 35.41 12.03
CA ASP A 20 -8.41 35.18 12.98
C ASP A 20 -9.29 34.01 12.52
N GLU A 21 -9.64 33.94 11.23
CA GLU A 21 -10.38 32.82 10.63
C GLU A 21 -9.62 31.49 10.75
N ILE A 22 -8.32 31.46 10.47
CA ILE A 22 -7.49 30.25 10.60
C ILE A 22 -7.43 29.80 12.07
N SER A 23 -7.32 30.74 13.01
CA SER A 23 -7.31 30.43 14.44
C SER A 23 -8.64 29.81 14.89
N HIS A 24 -9.75 30.38 14.40
CA HIS A 24 -11.10 29.90 14.67
C HIS A 24 -11.33 28.51 14.07
N LEU A 25 -10.90 28.29 12.82
CA LEU A 25 -10.98 27.00 12.13
C LEU A 25 -10.16 25.94 12.86
N ARG A 26 -8.93 26.26 13.31
CA ARG A 26 -8.11 25.35 14.12
C ARG A 26 -8.78 24.98 15.44
N GLN A 27 -9.52 25.90 16.06
CA GLN A 27 -10.27 25.62 17.27
C GLN A 27 -11.46 24.68 17.00
N LEU A 28 -12.18 24.87 15.91
CA LEU A 28 -13.32 24.02 15.52
C LEU A 28 -12.91 22.62 15.10
N LEU A 29 -11.77 22.48 14.40
CA LEU A 29 -11.23 21.18 13.96
C LEU A 29 -10.46 20.44 15.05
N ARG A 30 -10.32 21.03 16.24
CA ARG A 30 -9.62 20.38 17.35
C ARG A 30 -10.42 19.14 17.81
N PRO A 31 -9.81 17.95 17.87
CA PRO A 31 -10.49 16.77 18.38
C PRO A 31 -10.93 16.96 19.83
N PRO A 32 -11.96 16.23 20.31
CA PRO A 32 -12.35 16.31 21.71
C PRO A 32 -11.19 15.92 22.64
N SER A 33 -11.08 16.60 23.78
CA SER A 33 -10.08 16.27 24.81
C SER A 33 -10.36 14.90 25.43
N ILE A 34 -9.31 14.15 25.73
CA ILE A 34 -9.42 12.84 26.38
C ILE A 34 -9.49 13.05 27.91
N PRO A 35 -10.49 12.49 28.62
CA PRO A 35 -10.58 12.62 30.08
C PRO A 35 -9.30 12.14 30.78
N GLY A 36 -8.75 12.97 31.65
CA GLY A 36 -7.52 12.66 32.42
C GLY A 36 -6.20 12.90 31.67
N PHE A 37 -6.23 13.25 30.38
CA PHE A 37 -5.03 13.58 29.61
C PHE A 37 -5.05 15.05 29.17
N THR A 38 -4.01 15.78 29.53
CA THR A 38 -3.75 17.12 28.97
C THR A 38 -3.19 16.96 27.56
N ASP A 39 -3.65 17.79 26.61
CA ASP A 39 -3.11 17.86 25.24
C ASP A 39 -2.97 16.48 24.54
N TRP A 40 -3.98 15.62 24.67
CA TRP A 40 -3.98 14.25 24.12
C TRP A 40 -2.79 13.37 24.56
N GLY A 41 -2.17 13.68 25.69
CA GLY A 41 -0.98 12.97 26.18
C GLY A 41 0.29 13.31 25.39
N ILE A 42 0.27 14.35 24.54
CA ILE A 42 1.45 14.86 23.88
C ILE A 42 2.34 15.52 24.94
N SER A 43 3.60 15.11 24.98
CA SER A 43 4.56 15.70 25.92
C SER A 43 4.81 17.17 25.57
N PRO A 44 5.04 18.05 26.56
CA PRO A 44 5.38 19.44 26.29
C PRO A 44 6.63 19.54 25.42
N ALA A 45 6.72 20.60 24.62
CA ALA A 45 7.87 20.84 23.76
C ALA A 45 9.19 20.77 24.56
N SER A 46 10.20 20.12 24.00
CA SER A 46 11.49 20.00 24.66
C SER A 46 12.15 21.38 24.82
N SER A 47 12.64 21.70 26.02
CA SER A 47 13.40 22.93 26.27
C SER A 47 14.88 22.82 25.90
N SER A 48 15.33 21.66 25.40
CA SER A 48 16.74 21.43 25.05
C SER A 48 17.16 22.33 23.89
N PRO A 49 18.37 22.93 23.94
CA PRO A 49 18.89 23.71 22.82
C PRO A 49 19.03 22.81 21.59
N HIS A 50 18.60 23.32 20.43
CA HIS A 50 18.75 22.59 19.17
C HIS A 50 20.20 22.65 18.67
N ASP A 51 20.62 21.65 17.91
CA ASP A 51 21.94 21.65 17.27
C ASP A 51 22.06 22.82 16.29
N PRO A 52 23.03 23.75 16.48
CA PRO A 52 23.20 24.91 15.61
C PRO A 52 23.46 24.51 14.15
N THR A 53 24.13 23.38 13.92
CA THR A 53 24.44 22.87 12.58
C THR A 53 23.16 22.56 11.80
N ILE A 54 22.19 21.93 12.48
CA ILE A 54 20.90 21.58 11.89
C ILE A 54 20.08 22.84 11.65
N GLN A 55 20.08 23.79 12.60
CA GLN A 55 19.39 25.07 12.44
C GLN A 55 19.89 25.84 11.21
N THR A 56 21.21 25.96 11.03
CA THR A 56 21.79 26.66 9.88
C THR A 56 21.40 25.99 8.55
N LYS A 57 21.46 24.65 8.49
CA LYS A 57 21.02 23.90 7.29
C LYS A 57 19.55 24.15 6.98
N LEU A 58 18.69 24.12 7.99
CA LEU A 58 17.26 24.33 7.82
C LEU A 58 16.96 25.75 7.34
N ALA A 59 17.63 26.75 7.91
CA ALA A 59 17.52 28.14 7.47
C ALA A 59 17.96 28.32 6.01
N GLN A 60 19.04 27.67 5.59
CA GLN A 60 19.50 27.69 4.21
C GLN A 60 18.47 27.08 3.24
N PHE A 61 17.91 25.91 3.57
CA PHE A 61 16.85 25.30 2.74
C PHE A 61 15.58 26.15 2.69
N HIS A 62 15.24 26.83 3.78
CA HIS A 62 14.11 27.73 3.83
C HIS A 62 14.32 28.93 2.91
N ALA A 63 15.49 29.57 2.96
CA ALA A 63 15.84 30.67 2.07
C ALA A 63 15.76 30.27 0.59
N LEU A 64 16.28 29.10 0.22
CA LEU A 64 16.20 28.56 -1.15
C LEU A 64 14.76 28.31 -1.62
N LYS A 65 13.84 27.99 -0.70
CA LYS A 65 12.43 27.77 -1.03
C LYS A 65 11.63 29.08 -1.12
N GLN A 66 12.04 30.12 -0.39
CA GLN A 66 11.37 31.42 -0.35
C GLN A 66 11.82 32.37 -1.46
N ASP A 67 12.91 32.05 -2.17
CA ASP A 67 13.35 32.80 -3.35
C ASP A 67 12.23 32.85 -4.40
N SER A 68 11.77 34.06 -4.72
CA SER A 68 10.65 34.30 -5.63
C SER A 68 11.02 34.15 -7.10
N GLU A 69 12.30 34.40 -7.46
CA GLU A 69 12.76 34.37 -8.85
C GLU A 69 13.12 32.95 -9.28
N HIS A 70 13.76 32.19 -8.39
CA HIS A 70 14.19 30.82 -8.65
C HIS A 70 13.95 29.90 -7.46
N PRO A 71 12.67 29.56 -7.15
CA PRO A 71 12.34 28.67 -6.05
C PRO A 71 12.97 27.30 -6.29
N LYS A 72 13.94 26.91 -5.45
CA LYS A 72 14.64 25.64 -5.58
C LYS A 72 14.13 24.63 -4.56
N HIS A 73 13.37 23.64 -5.02
CA HIS A 73 13.03 22.49 -4.20
C HIS A 73 14.16 21.47 -4.20
N PHE A 74 14.65 21.13 -3.00
CA PHE A 74 15.69 20.10 -2.84
C PHE A 74 15.25 18.76 -3.44
N ASN A 75 13.97 18.42 -3.33
CA ASN A 75 13.41 17.20 -3.91
C ASN A 75 13.59 17.13 -5.43
N ASP A 76 13.54 18.25 -6.16
CA ASP A 76 13.74 18.26 -7.60
C ASP A 76 15.19 17.91 -7.95
N SER A 77 16.13 18.50 -7.20
CA SER A 77 17.55 18.19 -7.33
C SER A 77 17.83 16.71 -7.01
N LEU A 78 17.20 16.18 -5.95
CA LEU A 78 17.31 14.80 -5.52
C LEU A 78 16.75 13.82 -6.58
N MET A 79 15.57 14.10 -7.14
CA MET A 79 14.91 13.26 -8.15
C MET A 79 15.61 13.31 -9.52
N SER A 80 16.26 14.43 -9.86
CA SER A 80 17.06 14.53 -11.08
C SER A 80 18.25 13.56 -11.08
N ASN A 81 18.79 13.22 -9.90
CA ASN A 81 19.94 12.35 -9.75
C ASN A 81 19.62 10.90 -10.18
N ARG A 82 20.42 10.36 -11.10
CA ARG A 82 20.24 8.98 -11.61
C ARG A 82 20.45 7.92 -10.54
N SER A 83 21.36 8.15 -9.60
CA SER A 83 21.61 7.24 -8.48
C SER A 83 20.40 7.15 -7.55
N PHE A 84 19.62 8.23 -7.43
CA PHE A 84 18.39 8.26 -6.65
C PHE A 84 17.30 7.36 -7.27
N ARG A 85 17.28 7.25 -8.60
CA ARG A 85 16.32 6.44 -9.37
C ARG A 85 16.76 4.97 -9.55
N ASN A 86 17.65 4.48 -8.70
CA ASN A 86 18.11 3.10 -8.73
C ASN A 86 17.17 2.21 -7.89
N PRO A 87 16.54 1.15 -8.44
CA PRO A 87 15.69 0.25 -7.67
C PRO A 87 16.40 -0.40 -6.47
N HIS A 88 17.73 -0.53 -6.49
CA HIS A 88 18.51 -1.06 -5.38
C HIS A 88 18.87 -0.02 -4.30
N LEU A 89 18.59 1.27 -4.51
CA LEU A 89 18.89 2.31 -3.52
C LEU A 89 18.11 2.07 -2.23
N TYR A 90 16.83 1.71 -2.36
CA TYR A 90 15.95 1.49 -1.21
C TYR A 90 16.54 0.45 -0.24
N ALA A 91 16.98 -0.70 -0.76
CA ALA A 91 17.62 -1.74 0.06
C ALA A 91 18.85 -1.23 0.82
N LYS A 92 19.67 -0.39 0.18
CA LYS A 92 20.84 0.23 0.84
C LYS A 92 20.45 1.26 1.90
N LEU A 93 19.35 1.99 1.71
CA LEU A 93 18.87 2.95 2.70
C LEU A 93 18.36 2.22 3.94
N VAL A 94 17.63 1.12 3.76
CA VAL A 94 17.18 0.24 4.85
C VAL A 94 18.38 -0.33 5.61
N GLU A 95 19.38 -0.86 4.90
CA GLU A 95 20.64 -1.35 5.48
C GLU A 95 21.38 -0.24 6.27
N PHE A 96 21.46 0.97 5.72
CA PHE A 96 22.17 2.09 6.35
C PHE A 96 21.50 2.59 7.63
N VAL A 97 20.16 2.63 7.66
CA VAL A 97 19.39 3.10 8.83
C VAL A 97 19.15 1.96 9.84
N ASP A 98 19.56 0.73 9.51
CA ASP A 98 19.38 -0.47 10.33
C ASP A 98 17.91 -0.67 10.75
N VAL A 99 17.01 -0.53 9.77
CA VAL A 99 15.55 -0.67 9.98
C VAL A 99 15.11 -2.07 9.59
N ASP A 100 14.43 -2.75 10.52
CA ASP A 100 13.70 -3.97 10.20
C ASP A 100 12.33 -3.63 9.57
N GLU A 101 12.20 -3.91 8.27
CA GLU A 101 10.98 -3.66 7.50
C GLU A 101 9.82 -4.58 7.86
N ARG A 102 10.09 -5.67 8.59
CA ARG A 102 9.09 -6.67 8.98
C ARG A 102 8.52 -6.42 10.38
N THR A 103 9.06 -5.43 11.11
CA THR A 103 8.60 -5.10 12.46
C THR A 103 7.14 -4.65 12.45
N THR A 104 6.39 -5.00 13.50
CA THR A 104 4.99 -4.64 13.67
C THR A 104 4.75 -3.96 15.02
N ASN A 105 3.61 -3.27 15.14
CA ASN A 105 3.17 -2.71 16.42
C ASN A 105 2.51 -3.76 17.34
N PHE A 106 2.43 -5.02 16.91
CA PHE A 106 1.89 -6.12 17.71
C PHE A 106 3.02 -6.81 18.48
N SER A 107 2.67 -7.34 19.65
CA SER A 107 3.58 -8.16 20.43
C SER A 107 3.82 -9.51 19.74
N LYS A 108 5.03 -10.07 19.89
CA LYS A 108 5.46 -11.29 19.18
C LYS A 108 4.65 -12.53 19.54
N ASP A 109 4.02 -12.56 20.70
CA ASP A 109 3.06 -13.59 21.10
C ASP A 109 1.77 -13.56 20.27
N MET A 110 1.36 -12.38 19.79
CA MET A 110 0.22 -12.21 18.90
C MET A 110 0.61 -12.39 17.43
N TRP A 111 1.74 -11.81 17.01
CA TRP A 111 2.24 -11.90 15.65
C TRP A 111 3.77 -11.83 15.62
N ASP A 112 4.41 -12.93 15.23
CA ASP A 112 5.84 -12.98 14.96
C ASP A 112 6.09 -13.03 13.44
N PRO A 113 6.65 -11.97 12.84
CA PRO A 113 7.02 -11.96 11.43
C PRO A 113 7.99 -13.09 11.06
N ASP A 114 8.77 -13.59 12.01
CA ASP A 114 9.82 -14.59 11.75
C ASP A 114 9.37 -16.03 12.02
N ASP A 115 8.10 -16.25 12.42
CA ASP A 115 7.52 -17.59 12.60
C ASP A 115 7.16 -18.25 11.25
N MET A 116 8.18 -18.42 10.41
CA MET A 116 8.08 -19.09 9.11
C MET A 116 8.47 -20.56 9.27
N ARG A 117 7.47 -21.44 9.30
CA ARG A 117 7.69 -22.87 9.47
C ARG A 117 8.30 -23.53 8.22
N PRO A 118 9.20 -24.52 8.39
CA PRO A 118 9.83 -25.23 7.27
C PRO A 118 8.84 -25.84 6.27
N GLU A 119 7.68 -26.28 6.75
CA GLU A 119 6.65 -26.90 5.92
C GLU A 119 5.93 -25.91 4.99
N TRP A 120 6.05 -24.60 5.25
CA TRP A 120 5.40 -23.55 4.46
C TRP A 120 6.25 -23.09 3.27
N PHE A 121 7.54 -23.45 3.24
CA PHE A 121 8.38 -23.13 2.09
C PHE A 121 7.88 -23.86 0.83
N ALA A 122 8.06 -23.19 -0.31
CA ALA A 122 7.60 -23.68 -1.60
C ALA A 122 8.15 -25.09 -1.92
N ASP A 123 9.40 -25.36 -1.55
CA ASP A 123 10.05 -26.66 -1.77
C ASP A 123 9.37 -27.79 -0.98
N SER A 124 9.10 -27.56 0.31
CA SER A 124 8.40 -28.51 1.18
C SER A 124 6.98 -28.78 0.68
N ILE A 125 6.27 -27.73 0.26
CA ILE A 125 4.93 -27.83 -0.33
C ILE A 125 4.97 -28.66 -1.62
N ALA A 126 5.95 -28.40 -2.49
CA ALA A 126 6.10 -29.11 -3.76
C ALA A 126 6.35 -30.61 -3.55
N VAL A 127 7.18 -30.99 -2.56
CA VAL A 127 7.43 -32.38 -2.19
C VAL A 127 6.14 -33.07 -1.73
N LEU A 128 5.38 -32.43 -0.83
CA LEU A 128 4.11 -32.96 -0.33
C LEU A 128 3.06 -33.12 -1.45
N GLN A 129 2.98 -32.15 -2.35
CA GLN A 129 2.08 -32.20 -3.51
C GLN A 129 2.44 -33.33 -4.47
N LYS A 130 3.75 -33.49 -4.75
CA LYS A 130 4.25 -34.58 -5.60
C LYS A 130 3.92 -35.94 -5.01
N ALA A 131 4.24 -36.17 -3.73
CA ALA A 131 3.94 -37.43 -3.05
C ALA A 131 2.43 -37.76 -3.05
N ARG A 132 1.58 -36.75 -2.80
CA ARG A 132 0.12 -36.91 -2.89
C ARG A 132 -0.31 -37.29 -4.29
N SER A 133 0.23 -36.64 -5.32
CA SER A 133 -0.11 -36.93 -6.73
C SER A 133 0.24 -38.37 -7.13
N GLU A 134 1.42 -38.85 -6.76
CA GLU A 134 1.89 -40.22 -7.02
C GLU A 134 1.03 -41.27 -6.28
N GLN A 135 0.64 -40.96 -5.04
CA GLN A 135 -0.25 -41.82 -4.26
C GLN A 135 -1.65 -41.90 -4.89
N THR A 136 -2.21 -40.77 -5.33
CA THR A 136 -3.50 -40.77 -6.04
C THR A 136 -3.42 -41.53 -7.36
N ALA A 137 -2.38 -41.32 -8.17
CA ALA A 137 -2.18 -42.04 -9.43
C ALA A 137 -2.04 -43.56 -9.24
N SER A 138 -1.24 -44.00 -8.25
CA SER A 138 -1.07 -45.42 -7.95
C SER A 138 -2.33 -46.09 -7.41
N SER A 139 -3.17 -45.35 -6.67
CA SER A 139 -4.47 -45.84 -6.20
C SER A 139 -5.52 -45.91 -7.33
N GLN A 140 -5.47 -44.97 -8.29
CA GLN A 140 -6.37 -44.94 -9.44
C GLN A 140 -6.06 -46.04 -10.44
N SER A 141 -4.78 -46.35 -10.68
CA SER A 141 -4.36 -47.50 -11.49
C SER A 141 -4.81 -48.86 -10.93
N LYS A 142 -5.12 -48.96 -9.63
CA LYS A 142 -5.65 -50.18 -9.03
C LYS A 142 -7.18 -50.32 -9.20
N ARG A 143 -7.87 -49.27 -9.64
CA ARG A 143 -9.32 -49.27 -9.89
C ARG A 143 -9.62 -49.46 -11.38
N THR A 144 -9.17 -50.59 -11.95
CA THR A 144 -9.40 -50.92 -13.37
C THR A 144 -10.81 -51.44 -13.67
N GLN A 145 -11.63 -51.65 -12.65
CA GLN A 145 -13.03 -52.04 -12.83
C GLN A 145 -13.97 -51.06 -12.11
N ILE A 146 -14.57 -50.16 -12.89
CA ILE A 146 -15.73 -49.38 -12.48
C ILE A 146 -16.95 -50.09 -13.07
N ASN A 147 -17.67 -50.84 -12.22
CA ASN A 147 -18.95 -51.43 -12.61
C ASN A 147 -19.97 -50.30 -12.70
N PHE A 148 -20.21 -49.81 -13.91
CA PHE A 148 -21.34 -48.94 -14.19
C PHE A 148 -22.61 -49.79 -14.07
N THR A 149 -23.26 -49.75 -12.92
CA THR A 149 -24.62 -50.27 -12.80
C THR A 149 -25.49 -49.44 -13.75
N THR A 150 -25.94 -50.04 -14.85
CA THR A 150 -26.97 -49.44 -15.67
C THR A 150 -28.23 -49.41 -14.80
N SER A 151 -28.63 -48.22 -14.35
CA SER A 151 -29.99 -48.08 -13.81
C SER A 151 -30.92 -48.60 -14.87
N ALA A 152 -31.62 -49.69 -14.57
CA ALA A 152 -32.53 -50.33 -15.50
C ALA A 152 -33.47 -49.28 -16.09
N LYS A 153 -33.55 -49.27 -17.42
CA LYS A 153 -34.56 -48.54 -18.19
C LYS A 153 -35.93 -48.87 -17.61
N VAL A 154 -36.52 -47.93 -16.87
CA VAL A 154 -37.97 -47.78 -16.88
C VAL A 154 -38.35 -47.41 -18.33
N PRO A 155 -39.43 -47.98 -18.91
CA PRO A 155 -39.82 -47.70 -20.28
C PRO A 155 -40.07 -46.20 -20.48
N PRO A 156 -39.86 -45.66 -21.70
CA PRO A 156 -40.03 -44.24 -21.93
C PRO A 156 -41.52 -43.89 -21.93
N HIS A 157 -41.99 -43.13 -20.94
CA HIS A 157 -43.18 -42.31 -21.15
C HIS A 157 -42.76 -41.14 -22.01
N HIS A 158 -43.17 -41.19 -23.28
CA HIS A 158 -42.92 -40.16 -24.26
C HIS A 158 -43.88 -38.99 -24.04
N PRO A 159 -43.36 -37.76 -23.84
CA PRO A 159 -43.92 -36.62 -24.51
C PRO A 159 -42.89 -36.09 -25.51
N THR A 160 -43.29 -36.10 -26.78
CA THR A 160 -42.71 -35.33 -27.87
C THR A 160 -42.46 -33.90 -27.41
N HIS A 161 -41.21 -33.45 -27.44
CA HIS A 161 -40.90 -32.22 -28.18
C HIS A 161 -39.42 -32.14 -28.58
N ASP A 162 -39.28 -32.13 -29.90
CA ASP A 162 -38.31 -31.47 -30.77
C ASP A 162 -36.84 -31.23 -30.43
N LYS A 163 -36.07 -31.31 -31.52
CA LYS A 163 -34.61 -31.30 -31.65
C LYS A 163 -33.99 -29.97 -31.19
N LEU A 164 -32.75 -30.02 -30.70
CA LEU A 164 -31.53 -29.46 -31.35
C LEU A 164 -30.33 -29.29 -30.38
N ALA A 165 -29.13 -29.51 -30.95
CA ALA A 165 -27.78 -29.07 -30.56
C ALA A 165 -26.85 -30.01 -29.74
N PRO A 166 -25.58 -30.20 -30.17
CA PRO A 166 -24.58 -31.00 -29.45
C PRO A 166 -23.95 -30.20 -28.29
N ARG A 167 -23.75 -30.85 -27.14
CA ARG A 167 -23.12 -30.24 -25.96
C ARG A 167 -21.60 -30.11 -26.16
N HIS A 168 -21.12 -28.88 -26.25
CA HIS A 168 -19.70 -28.54 -26.27
C HIS A 168 -19.08 -28.77 -24.88
N SER A 169 -17.98 -29.53 -24.80
CA SER A 169 -17.16 -29.69 -23.59
C SER A 169 -16.46 -28.37 -23.27
N SER A 170 -16.91 -27.65 -22.24
CA SER A 170 -16.21 -26.47 -21.73
C SER A 170 -15.14 -26.90 -20.71
N ARG A 171 -13.91 -27.00 -21.18
CA ARG A 171 -12.72 -27.07 -20.32
C ARG A 171 -12.61 -25.74 -19.57
N PHE A 172 -12.76 -25.76 -18.25
CA PHE A 172 -12.66 -24.59 -17.39
C PHE A 172 -11.24 -24.01 -17.45
N HIS A 173 -11.10 -22.79 -17.98
CA HIS A 173 -9.84 -22.04 -17.99
C HIS A 173 -10.05 -20.73 -17.23
N PRO A 174 -9.45 -20.55 -16.04
CA PRO A 174 -9.71 -19.38 -15.20
C PRO A 174 -9.11 -18.07 -15.72
N TYR A 175 -8.45 -18.05 -16.89
CA TYR A 175 -7.75 -16.87 -17.41
C TYR A 175 -7.89 -16.64 -18.92
N SER A 176 -9.02 -16.95 -19.55
CA SER A 176 -9.29 -16.40 -20.89
C SER A 176 -9.73 -14.93 -20.75
N ARG A 177 -8.76 -14.01 -20.70
CA ARG A 177 -9.02 -12.57 -20.84
C ARG A 177 -9.33 -12.25 -22.29
N LEU A 178 -10.45 -11.57 -22.52
CA LEU A 178 -10.69 -10.80 -23.74
C LEU A 178 -9.64 -9.68 -23.83
N ARG A 179 -8.84 -9.68 -24.89
CA ARG A 179 -8.80 -8.58 -25.87
C ARG A 179 -8.12 -9.03 -27.15
#